data_AF-A0A956CRH8-F1
#
_entry.id   AF-A0A956CRH8-F1
#
_cell.length_a   1.000
_cell.length_b   1.000
_cell.length_c   1.000
_cell.angle_alpha   90.00
_cell.angle_beta   90.00
_cell.angle_gamma   90.00
#
_symmetry.space_group_name_H-M   'P 1'
#
loop_
_entity.id
_entity.type
_entity.pdbx_description
1 polymer ?
#
loop_
_entity_poly.entity_id
_entity_poly.type
_entity_poly.pdbx_seq_one_letter_code
_entity_poly.pdbx_strand_id
1 'polypeptide(L)'
;MVVRSGSGFVAGPGTGASGDPVATADWFETSADASAGSNPFSSRTLPEGILHPRWGGLFDGYTFSALYGWGSETDPSVSCTYPGGSSPPSSGPTYTELVRRTGGVRAHICEGPSAWAPFFDAVATAVERSSGIDCAVPIPPPPDGMFFERDRINVFITEGGVATRVGKVSDAAACDARGGWYYDDDAAPTRVVLCPTTCEAVQPTAGITRGVDVQFGCQTLPI
;
A
#
# COMPACT_ATOMS: atom_id res chain seq x y z
N MET A 1 3.38 11.11 7.28
CA MET A 1 4.21 10.41 6.29
C MET A 1 3.29 9.92 5.18
N VAL A 2 3.59 10.29 3.93
CA VAL A 2 2.83 9.87 2.76
C VAL A 2 3.71 8.92 1.97
N VAL A 3 3.21 7.71 1.71
CA VAL A 3 3.95 6.71 0.94
C VAL A 3 3.10 6.30 -0.25
N ARG A 4 3.70 6.31 -1.44
CA ARG A 4 3.06 5.79 -2.65
C ARG A 4 3.28 4.28 -2.70
N SER A 5 2.19 3.55 -2.82
CA SER A 5 2.12 2.10 -2.94
C SER A 5 1.95 1.72 -4.41
N GLY A 6 2.86 0.90 -4.96
CA GLY A 6 2.77 0.35 -6.32
C GLY A 6 3.89 0.76 -7.28
N SER A 7 4.45 -0.23 -7.98
CA SER A 7 5.36 -0.08 -9.13
C SER A 7 4.53 0.05 -10.40
N GLY A 8 4.15 1.27 -10.75
CA GLY A 8 3.46 1.53 -12.02
C GLY A 8 2.83 2.91 -12.09
N PHE A 9 3.33 3.74 -13.02
CA PHE A 9 2.56 4.86 -13.53
C PHE A 9 1.41 4.29 -14.35
N VAL A 10 0.21 4.22 -13.78
CA VAL A 10 -1.01 4.22 -14.59
C VAL A 10 -1.50 5.65 -14.54
N ALA A 11 -1.30 6.38 -15.65
CA ALA A 11 -2.06 7.60 -15.87
C ALA A 11 -3.53 7.18 -15.84
N GLY A 12 -4.26 7.61 -14.81
CA GLY A 12 -5.72 7.52 -14.83
C GLY A 12 -6.27 8.21 -16.08
N PRO A 13 -7.51 7.93 -16.49
CA PRO A 13 -8.11 8.46 -17.72
C PRO A 13 -8.39 9.98 -17.68
N GLY A 14 -7.68 10.73 -16.82
CA GLY A 14 -7.68 12.19 -16.81
C GLY A 14 -7.06 12.70 -18.09
N THR A 15 -7.90 13.30 -18.93
CA THR A 15 -7.49 14.12 -20.07
C THR A 15 -6.48 15.14 -19.58
N GLY A 16 -5.20 14.93 -19.87
CA GLY A 16 -4.11 15.81 -19.46
C GLY A 16 -4.36 17.22 -19.95
N ALA A 17 -4.86 18.08 -19.05
CA ALA A 17 -4.77 19.51 -19.18
C ALA A 17 -3.49 19.93 -18.46
N SER A 18 -2.69 20.75 -19.14
CA SER A 18 -1.36 21.22 -18.72
C SER A 18 -1.39 22.23 -17.57
N GLY A 19 -2.21 21.97 -16.54
CA GLY A 19 -2.40 22.82 -15.36
C GLY A 19 -2.87 22.08 -14.11
N ASP A 20 -3.04 20.76 -14.16
CA ASP A 20 -3.42 19.98 -12.98
C ASP A 20 -2.22 19.82 -12.03
N PRO A 21 -2.37 20.14 -10.72
CA PRO A 21 -1.29 19.98 -9.77
C PRO A 21 -0.99 18.49 -9.60
N VAL A 22 0.17 18.08 -10.11
CA VAL A 22 0.78 16.81 -9.72
C VAL A 22 0.99 16.86 -8.22
N ALA A 23 0.46 15.88 -7.48
CA ALA A 23 0.68 15.76 -6.03
C ALA A 23 2.16 15.46 -5.76
N THR A 24 2.98 16.50 -5.70
CA THR A 24 4.38 16.46 -5.27
C THR A 24 4.48 16.67 -3.76
N ALA A 25 5.61 16.31 -3.16
CA ALA A 25 5.90 16.63 -1.76
C ALA A 25 5.70 18.13 -1.47
N ASP A 26 6.08 19.01 -2.42
CA ASP A 26 5.90 20.46 -2.33
C ASP A 26 4.42 20.87 -2.18
N TRP A 27 3.49 20.14 -2.82
CA TRP A 27 2.06 20.42 -2.69
C TRP A 27 1.55 20.13 -1.26
N PHE A 28 2.07 19.09 -0.61
CA PHE A 28 1.71 18.79 0.78
C PHE A 28 2.18 19.89 1.74
N GLU A 29 3.40 20.39 1.57
CA GLU A 29 3.97 21.46 2.40
C GLU A 29 3.22 22.79 2.24
N THR A 30 2.66 23.05 1.05
CA THR A 30 1.93 24.30 0.77
C THR A 30 0.44 24.22 1.17
N SER A 31 -0.14 23.02 1.26
CA SER A 31 -1.59 22.81 1.45
C SER A 31 -2.00 22.33 2.84
N ALA A 32 -1.08 21.69 3.59
CA ALA A 32 -1.35 21.15 4.92
C ALA A 32 -1.54 22.23 6.00
N ASP A 33 -1.14 23.47 5.72
CA ASP A 33 -1.29 24.62 6.63
C ASP A 33 -2.74 25.15 6.72
N ALA A 34 -3.66 24.65 5.89
CA ALA A 34 -5.04 25.16 5.85
C ALA A 34 -5.96 24.64 6.97
N SER A 35 -5.51 23.71 7.82
CA SER A 35 -6.34 23.19 8.94
C SER A 35 -6.08 23.85 10.30
N ALA A 36 -5.16 24.80 10.38
CA ALA A 36 -4.90 25.60 11.58
C ALA A 36 -4.51 27.05 11.24
N GLY A 37 -5.41 27.75 10.54
CA GLY A 37 -5.46 29.22 10.35
C GLY A 37 -4.19 30.06 10.48
N SER A 38 -3.53 30.38 9.35
CA SER A 38 -3.34 31.74 8.81
C SER A 38 -2.58 31.71 7.46
N ASN A 39 -2.86 32.69 6.59
CA ASN A 39 -2.75 32.67 5.12
C ASN A 39 -1.38 33.10 4.51
N PRO A 40 -0.88 32.49 3.40
CA PRO A 40 0.22 33.06 2.62
C PRO A 40 -0.17 33.94 1.39
N PHE A 41 -1.41 33.94 0.87
CA PHE A 41 -1.80 34.80 -0.26
C PHE A 41 -3.26 35.30 -0.16
N SER A 42 -3.45 36.61 -0.32
CA SER A 42 -4.61 37.50 -0.03
C SER A 42 -6.04 37.13 -0.51
N SER A 43 -6.41 35.87 -0.69
CA SER A 43 -7.78 35.40 -0.88
C SER A 43 -8.42 35.04 0.46
N ARG A 44 -9.57 35.65 0.79
CA ARG A 44 -10.42 35.24 1.93
C ARG A 44 -11.19 33.95 1.68
N THR A 45 -11.05 33.39 0.49
CA THR A 45 -11.59 32.09 0.12
C THR A 45 -10.50 31.09 0.36
N LEU A 46 -10.68 30.25 1.38
CA LEU A 46 -9.84 29.07 1.57
C LEU A 46 -9.95 28.23 0.29
N PRO A 47 -8.81 27.77 -0.28
CA PRO A 47 -8.87 26.78 -1.34
C PRO A 47 -9.64 25.55 -0.84
N GLU A 48 -10.35 24.86 -1.72
CA GLU A 48 -11.11 23.69 -1.28
C GLU A 48 -10.17 22.65 -0.68
N GLY A 49 -10.53 22.14 0.49
CA GLY A 49 -9.68 21.22 1.25
C GLY A 49 -9.33 19.95 0.47
N ILE A 50 -8.29 19.27 0.94
CA ILE A 50 -7.72 18.03 0.37
C ILE A 50 -8.75 16.90 0.17
N LEU A 51 -9.89 16.97 0.84
CA LEU A 51 -10.98 15.98 0.74
C LEU A 51 -12.07 16.34 -0.28
N HIS A 52 -11.94 17.46 -0.99
CA HIS A 52 -12.96 17.89 -1.95
C HIS A 52 -13.16 16.87 -3.08
N PRO A 53 -14.40 16.59 -3.52
CA PRO A 53 -14.68 15.61 -4.58
C PRO A 53 -13.93 15.84 -5.89
N ARG A 54 -13.52 17.08 -6.18
CA ARG A 54 -12.69 17.40 -7.35
C ARG A 54 -11.33 16.69 -7.38
N TRP A 55 -10.85 16.26 -6.21
CA TRP A 55 -9.61 15.51 -6.04
C TRP A 55 -9.84 13.98 -6.04
N GLY A 56 -11.03 13.53 -6.45
CA GLY A 56 -11.33 12.09 -6.57
C GLY A 56 -10.30 11.38 -7.46
N GLY A 57 -9.71 10.31 -6.93
CA GLY A 57 -8.66 9.54 -7.59
C GLY A 57 -7.23 10.06 -7.38
N LEU A 58 -7.03 11.28 -6.85
CA LEU A 58 -5.69 11.84 -6.61
C LEU A 58 -4.87 11.03 -5.59
N PHE A 59 -5.55 10.38 -4.64
CA PHE A 59 -4.94 9.56 -3.59
C PHE A 59 -5.00 8.06 -3.88
N ASP A 60 -5.39 7.66 -5.08
CA ASP A 60 -5.40 6.25 -5.46
C ASP A 60 -3.96 5.72 -5.49
N GLY A 61 -3.70 4.60 -4.80
CA GLY A 61 -2.36 4.05 -4.63
C GLY A 61 -1.46 4.84 -3.65
N TYR A 62 -2.00 5.76 -2.86
CA TYR A 62 -1.26 6.41 -1.78
C TYR A 62 -1.78 5.97 -0.41
N THR A 63 -0.84 5.80 0.52
CA THR A 63 -1.10 5.54 1.94
C THR A 63 -0.71 6.77 2.76
N PHE A 64 -1.67 7.37 3.47
CA PHE A 64 -1.44 8.51 4.35
C PHE A 64 -1.43 8.05 5.82
N SER A 65 -0.30 8.18 6.49
CA SER A 65 -0.14 7.84 7.91
C SER A 65 0.26 9.08 8.72
N ALA A 66 -0.36 9.29 9.88
CA ALA A 66 -0.14 10.49 10.68
C ALA A 66 -0.25 10.26 12.19
N LEU A 67 0.53 11.03 12.94
CA LEU A 67 0.53 11.06 14.40
C LEU A 67 -0.03 12.42 14.84
N TYR A 68 -1.22 12.44 15.46
CA TYR A 68 -1.97 13.66 15.74
C TYR A 68 -2.88 13.51 16.96
N GLY A 69 -3.59 14.59 17.28
CA GLY A 69 -4.28 14.78 18.54
C GLY A 69 -5.62 14.09 18.73
N TRP A 70 -5.94 12.99 18.06
CA TRP A 70 -7.25 12.34 18.16
C TRP A 70 -7.43 11.53 19.45
N GLY A 71 -8.66 11.37 19.91
CA GLY A 71 -8.99 10.65 21.17
C GLY A 71 -10.17 9.68 21.09
N SER A 72 -10.85 9.55 19.94
CA SER A 72 -11.91 8.55 19.75
C SER A 72 -11.88 7.90 18.36
N GLU A 73 -12.20 6.61 18.32
CA GLU A 73 -12.42 5.82 17.09
C GLU A 73 -13.71 6.19 16.38
N THR A 74 -14.73 6.58 17.13
CA THR A 74 -16.10 6.80 16.63
C THR A 74 -16.48 8.28 16.57
N ASP A 75 -15.77 9.14 17.28
CA ASP A 75 -16.04 10.58 17.33
C ASP A 75 -14.80 11.37 16.87
N PRO A 76 -14.80 11.90 15.64
CA PRO A 76 -13.68 12.64 15.09
C PRO A 76 -13.46 14.00 15.74
N SER A 77 -14.36 14.47 16.62
CA SER A 77 -14.23 15.75 17.34
C SER A 77 -13.44 15.62 18.65
N VAL A 78 -13.24 14.40 19.15
CA VAL A 78 -12.56 14.16 20.42
C VAL A 78 -11.05 14.21 20.21
N SER A 79 -10.37 15.09 20.94
CA SER A 79 -8.91 15.12 21.01
C SER A 79 -8.37 14.29 22.18
N CYS A 80 -7.16 13.75 22.06
CA CYS A 80 -6.47 13.16 23.20
C CYS A 80 -6.05 14.21 24.22
N THR A 81 -5.66 13.75 25.41
CA THR A 81 -5.17 14.59 26.50
C THR A 81 -3.75 14.19 26.84
N TYR A 82 -2.84 15.16 26.93
CA TYR A 82 -1.48 14.94 27.40
C TYR A 82 -1.48 14.53 28.88
N PRO A 83 -0.42 13.84 29.37
CA PRO A 83 -0.29 13.52 30.80
C PRO A 83 -0.37 14.76 31.72
N GLY A 84 -0.03 15.95 31.21
CA GLY A 84 -0.15 17.22 31.93
C GLY A 84 -1.55 17.86 31.91
N GLY A 85 -2.56 17.21 31.34
CA GLY A 85 -3.95 17.67 31.33
C GLY A 85 -4.31 18.68 30.23
N SER A 86 -3.34 19.16 29.45
CA SER A 86 -3.61 19.93 28.23
C SER A 86 -4.06 19.00 27.09
N SER A 87 -4.68 19.57 26.06
CA SER A 87 -5.05 18.86 24.83
C SER A 87 -4.48 19.59 23.60
N PRO A 88 -4.26 18.86 22.50
CA PRO A 88 -3.93 19.45 21.21
C PRO A 88 -5.01 20.44 20.75
N PRO A 89 -4.67 21.44 19.93
CA PRO A 89 -5.62 22.45 19.45
C PRO A 89 -6.72 21.87 18.54
N SER A 90 -6.54 20.66 18.02
CA SER A 90 -7.50 19.98 17.15
C SER A 90 -7.33 18.45 17.24
N SER A 91 -8.43 17.73 17.08
CA SER A 91 -8.49 16.27 16.94
C SER A 91 -8.06 15.77 15.55
N GLY A 92 -7.84 16.66 14.59
CA GLY A 92 -7.39 16.31 13.23
C GLY A 92 -8.41 15.51 12.40
N PRO A 93 -9.66 15.99 12.23
CA PRO A 93 -10.70 15.25 11.49
C PRO A 93 -10.33 15.02 10.01
N THR A 94 -9.64 15.96 9.37
CA THR A 94 -9.14 15.80 7.99
C THR A 94 -8.13 14.66 7.90
N TYR A 95 -7.19 14.57 8.84
CA TYR A 95 -6.21 13.49 8.88
C TYR A 95 -6.86 12.15 9.19
N THR A 96 -7.88 12.14 10.05
CA THR A 96 -8.69 10.94 10.31
C THR A 96 -9.30 10.40 9.02
N GLU A 97 -9.93 11.27 8.24
CA GLU A 97 -10.55 10.84 6.98
C GLU A 97 -9.52 10.40 5.93
N LEU A 98 -8.37 11.08 5.83
CA LEU A 98 -7.29 10.67 4.93
C LEU A 98 -6.71 9.31 5.30
N VAL A 99 -6.38 9.09 6.59
CA VAL A 99 -5.92 7.79 7.08
C VAL A 99 -6.96 6.70 6.76
N ARG A 100 -8.24 6.96 7.03
CA ARG A 100 -9.33 6.01 6.77
C ARG A 100 -9.48 5.68 5.29
N ARG A 101 -9.42 6.67 4.40
CA ARG A 101 -9.57 6.47 2.95
C ARG A 101 -8.39 5.72 2.34
N THR A 102 -7.19 5.98 2.84
CA THR A 102 -5.94 5.44 2.28
C THR A 102 -5.47 4.16 2.97
N GLY A 103 -6.13 3.74 4.05
CA GLY A 103 -5.74 2.56 4.84
C GLY A 103 -4.41 2.75 5.58
N GLY A 104 -4.02 3.99 5.87
CA GLY A 104 -2.78 4.29 6.57
C GLY A 104 -2.86 4.07 8.08
N VAL A 105 -1.78 4.46 8.76
CA VAL A 105 -1.62 4.29 10.20
C VAL A 105 -1.88 5.62 10.89
N ARG A 106 -2.64 5.59 11.99
CA ARG A 106 -2.74 6.72 12.92
C ARG A 106 -2.17 6.39 14.29
N ALA A 107 -1.57 7.39 14.93
CA ALA A 107 -1.04 7.29 16.29
C ALA A 107 -1.37 8.56 17.11
N HIS A 108 -1.34 8.45 18.44
CA HIS A 108 -1.66 9.54 19.35
C HIS A 108 -0.43 10.40 19.63
N ILE A 109 -0.51 11.71 19.34
CA ILE A 109 0.56 12.64 19.73
C ILE A 109 0.68 12.81 21.26
N CYS A 110 -0.40 12.55 21.99
CA CYS A 110 -0.44 12.74 23.43
C CYS A 110 0.40 11.72 24.21
N GLU A 111 0.76 10.60 23.59
CA GLU A 111 1.71 9.62 24.15
C GLU A 111 3.16 10.13 24.11
N GLY A 112 3.42 11.24 23.40
CA GLY A 112 4.74 11.85 23.35
C GLY A 112 5.78 10.93 22.71
N PRO A 113 7.02 10.85 23.25
CA PRO A 113 8.11 10.07 22.65
C PRO A 113 7.80 8.58 22.42
N SER A 114 6.96 7.95 23.24
CA SER A 114 6.67 6.52 23.14
C SER A 114 5.80 6.14 21.94
N ALA A 115 5.05 7.08 21.35
CA ALA A 115 4.25 6.79 20.16
C ALA A 115 5.07 6.63 18.89
N TRP A 116 6.30 7.16 18.84
CA TRP A 116 7.05 7.27 17.59
C TRP A 116 7.55 5.93 17.07
N ALA A 117 8.19 5.10 17.92
CA ALA A 117 8.71 3.81 17.48
C ALA A 117 7.59 2.89 16.97
N PRO A 118 6.49 2.63 17.72
CA PRO A 118 5.37 1.84 17.23
C PRO A 118 4.72 2.43 15.97
N PHE A 119 4.65 3.76 15.87
CA PHE A 119 4.13 4.42 14.68
C PHE A 119 5.01 4.14 13.46
N PHE A 120 6.34 4.28 13.56
CA PHE A 120 7.24 3.99 12.45
C PHE A 120 7.25 2.51 12.08
N ASP A 121 7.18 1.60 13.05
CA ASP A 121 7.07 0.16 12.78
C ASP A 121 5.77 -0.18 12.04
N ALA A 122 4.65 0.40 12.47
CA ALA A 122 3.37 0.21 11.81
C ALA A 122 3.36 0.83 10.41
N VAL A 123 4.00 1.99 10.22
CA VAL A 123 4.17 2.58 8.89
C VAL A 123 5.04 1.69 8.02
N ALA A 124 6.17 1.17 8.50
CA ALA A 124 7.04 0.26 7.76
C ALA A 124 6.27 -1.01 7.34
N THR A 125 5.52 -1.62 8.25
CA THR A 125 4.65 -2.78 7.94
C THR A 125 3.60 -2.42 6.89
N ALA A 126 2.99 -1.23 6.97
CA ALA A 126 2.04 -0.76 5.97
C ALA A 126 2.72 -0.56 4.61
N VAL A 127 3.95 -0.02 4.58
CA VAL A 127 4.75 0.11 3.35
C VAL A 127 5.04 -1.26 2.75
N GLU A 128 5.52 -2.22 3.54
CA GLU A 128 5.80 -3.58 3.08
C GLU A 128 4.58 -4.23 2.44
N ARG A 129 3.42 -4.18 3.12
CA ARG A 129 2.15 -4.72 2.59
C ARG A 129 1.67 -4.00 1.33
N SER A 130 2.09 -2.76 1.15
CA SER A 130 1.71 -1.90 0.04
C SER A 130 2.79 -1.86 -1.06
N SER A 131 3.94 -2.49 -0.84
CA SER A 131 4.98 -2.60 -1.85
C SER A 131 4.45 -3.53 -2.94
N GLY A 132 4.62 -3.12 -4.20
CA GLY A 132 4.15 -3.93 -5.33
C GLY A 132 4.78 -5.31 -5.25
N ILE A 133 3.96 -6.35 -5.34
CA ILE A 133 4.48 -7.72 -5.38
C ILE A 133 5.07 -7.92 -6.77
N ASP A 134 6.34 -8.29 -6.85
CA ASP A 134 6.98 -8.58 -8.13
C ASP A 134 6.26 -9.74 -8.83
N CYS A 135 5.85 -9.54 -10.09
CA CYS A 135 5.27 -10.60 -10.91
C CYS A 135 6.27 -11.73 -11.19
N ALA A 136 7.56 -11.50 -10.97
CA ALA A 136 8.63 -12.47 -11.15
C ALA A 136 9.38 -12.65 -9.82
N VAL A 137 9.10 -13.76 -9.14
CA VAL A 137 9.70 -14.09 -7.85
C VAL A 137 11.00 -14.86 -8.09
N PRO A 138 12.16 -14.38 -7.62
CA PRO A 138 13.42 -15.11 -7.78
C PRO A 138 13.42 -16.39 -6.95
N ILE A 139 13.93 -17.47 -7.53
CA ILE A 139 14.12 -18.74 -6.83
C ILE A 139 15.45 -18.64 -6.06
N PRO A 140 15.46 -18.81 -4.73
CA PRO A 140 16.70 -18.78 -3.97
C PRO A 140 17.61 -19.94 -4.36
N PRO A 141 18.94 -19.75 -4.35
CA PRO A 141 19.87 -20.84 -4.58
C PRO A 141 19.65 -21.94 -3.52
N PRO A 142 19.68 -23.24 -3.92
CA PRO A 142 19.51 -24.32 -2.96
C PRO A 142 20.65 -24.31 -1.93
N PRO A 143 20.38 -24.69 -0.67
CA PRO A 143 21.42 -24.89 0.34
C PRO A 143 22.47 -25.90 -0.12
N ASP A 144 23.69 -25.80 0.43
CA ASP A 144 24.80 -26.68 0.06
C ASP A 144 24.42 -28.17 0.19
N GLY A 145 24.64 -28.92 -0.89
CA GLY A 145 24.34 -30.35 -0.96
C GLY A 145 22.89 -30.71 -1.31
N MET A 146 22.01 -29.72 -1.51
CA MET A 146 20.64 -29.93 -1.98
C MET A 146 20.50 -29.54 -3.46
N PHE A 147 19.59 -30.19 -4.16
CA PHE A 147 19.22 -29.85 -5.54
C PHE A 147 17.82 -29.27 -5.58
N PHE A 148 17.62 -28.27 -6.42
CA PHE A 148 16.30 -27.72 -6.69
C PHE A 148 15.46 -28.71 -7.50
N GLU A 149 14.40 -29.26 -6.90
CA GLU A 149 13.42 -30.09 -7.62
C GLU A 149 12.33 -29.19 -8.22
N ARG A 150 12.46 -28.87 -9.52
CA ARG A 150 11.50 -28.03 -10.26
C ARG A 150 10.05 -28.56 -10.25
N ASP A 151 9.89 -29.86 -10.05
CA ASP A 151 8.60 -30.54 -9.96
C ASP A 151 8.06 -30.58 -8.52
N ARG A 152 8.68 -29.83 -7.58
CA ARG A 152 8.24 -29.72 -6.19
C ARG A 152 8.11 -28.28 -5.69
N ILE A 153 7.33 -27.49 -6.40
CA ILE A 153 7.02 -26.12 -6.04
C ILE A 153 5.50 -25.90 -6.07
N ASN A 154 4.99 -25.16 -5.10
CA ASN A 154 3.60 -24.71 -5.11
C ASN A 154 3.56 -23.22 -4.83
N VAL A 155 2.82 -22.49 -5.66
CA VAL A 155 2.62 -21.04 -5.51
C VAL A 155 1.25 -20.83 -4.90
N PHE A 156 1.20 -20.05 -3.83
CA PHE A 156 -0.02 -19.63 -3.17
C PHE A 156 -0.14 -18.11 -3.25
N ILE A 157 -1.36 -17.64 -3.48
CA ILE A 157 -1.74 -16.24 -3.33
C ILE A 157 -2.53 -16.14 -2.05
N THR A 158 -2.16 -15.20 -1.20
CA THR A 158 -2.93 -14.85 -0.02
C THR A 158 -3.75 -13.60 -0.33
N GLU A 159 -5.05 -13.64 -0.10
CA GLU A 159 -5.96 -12.48 -0.16
C GLU A 159 -6.82 -12.45 1.10
N GLY A 160 -6.77 -11.36 1.87
CA GLY A 160 -7.58 -11.23 3.09
C GLY A 160 -7.32 -12.32 4.13
N GLY A 161 -6.12 -12.92 4.13
CA GLY A 161 -5.75 -14.05 5.00
C GLY A 161 -6.13 -15.43 4.46
N VAL A 162 -6.75 -15.52 3.28
CA VAL A 162 -7.07 -16.80 2.62
C VAL A 162 -5.99 -17.12 1.58
N ALA A 163 -5.27 -18.22 1.79
CA ALA A 163 -4.29 -18.72 0.83
C ALA A 163 -4.98 -19.63 -0.20
N THR A 164 -4.89 -19.25 -1.48
CA THR A 164 -5.38 -20.02 -2.62
C THR A 164 -4.21 -20.50 -3.45
N ARG A 165 -4.19 -21.79 -3.81
CA ARG A 165 -3.15 -22.35 -4.66
C ARG A 165 -3.35 -21.93 -6.12
N VAL A 166 -2.27 -21.54 -6.76
CA VAL A 166 -2.20 -21.27 -8.20
C VAL A 166 -1.48 -22.43 -8.86
N GLY A 167 -2.07 -23.00 -9.91
CA GLY A 167 -1.40 -24.10 -10.63
C GLY A 167 -0.43 -23.60 -11.70
N LYS A 168 0.47 -24.51 -12.08
CA LYS A 168 1.52 -24.26 -13.07
C LYS A 168 0.96 -24.34 -14.49
N VAL A 169 1.33 -23.38 -15.35
CA VAL A 169 1.17 -23.44 -16.81
C VAL A 169 2.52 -23.69 -17.50
N SER A 170 2.52 -24.08 -18.77
CA SER A 170 3.77 -24.38 -19.48
C SER A 170 4.66 -23.14 -19.64
N ASP A 171 4.06 -22.01 -20.03
CA ASP A 171 4.76 -20.79 -20.39
C ASP A 171 3.79 -19.60 -20.45
N ALA A 172 4.32 -18.43 -20.80
CA ALA A 172 3.55 -17.21 -20.94
C ALA A 172 2.38 -17.30 -21.94
N ALA A 173 2.49 -18.12 -22.99
CA ALA A 173 1.43 -18.30 -23.99
C ALA A 173 0.29 -19.20 -23.48
N ALA A 174 0.55 -20.02 -22.47
CA ALA A 174 -0.47 -20.82 -21.78
C ALA A 174 -1.22 -20.05 -20.67
N CYS A 175 -0.87 -18.79 -20.42
CA CYS A 175 -1.61 -17.92 -19.51
C CYS A 175 -2.99 -17.57 -20.09
N ASP A 176 -4.06 -18.02 -19.42
CA ASP A 176 -5.43 -17.71 -19.79
C ASP A 176 -6.16 -16.90 -18.69
N ALA A 177 -7.47 -16.74 -18.83
CA ALA A 177 -8.30 -16.01 -17.87
C ALA A 177 -8.34 -16.63 -16.46
N ARG A 178 -7.95 -17.91 -16.30
CA ARG A 178 -7.82 -18.58 -15.00
C ARG A 178 -6.53 -18.19 -14.28
N GLY A 179 -5.60 -17.51 -14.96
CA GLY A 179 -4.30 -17.15 -14.44
C GLY A 179 -3.35 -18.36 -14.39
N GLY A 180 -2.36 -18.30 -13.50
CA GLY A 180 -1.34 -19.32 -13.40
C GLY A 180 0.03 -18.75 -13.00
N TRP A 181 1.00 -19.65 -12.96
CA TRP A 181 2.41 -19.28 -12.90
C TRP A 181 3.23 -20.23 -13.78
N TYR A 182 4.37 -19.77 -14.27
CA TYR A 182 5.30 -20.55 -15.10
C TYR A 182 6.75 -20.22 -14.72
N TYR A 183 7.70 -20.98 -15.23
CA TYR A 183 9.13 -20.68 -15.04
C TYR A 183 9.65 -19.75 -16.13
N ASP A 184 10.65 -18.94 -15.81
CA ASP A 184 11.39 -18.17 -16.81
C ASP A 184 12.09 -19.08 -17.83
N ASP A 185 12.66 -20.19 -17.36
CA ASP A 185 13.22 -21.27 -18.16
C ASP A 185 12.83 -22.62 -17.53
N ASP A 186 12.10 -23.45 -18.27
CA ASP A 186 11.63 -24.76 -17.78
C ASP A 186 12.77 -25.78 -17.55
N ALA A 187 13.91 -25.61 -18.23
CA ALA A 187 15.07 -26.47 -18.11
C ALA A 187 16.01 -26.02 -16.97
N ALA A 188 16.14 -24.72 -16.75
CA ALA A 188 16.99 -24.14 -15.71
C ALA A 188 16.32 -22.92 -15.04
N PRO A 189 15.27 -23.15 -14.22
CA PRO A 189 14.46 -22.06 -13.69
C PRO A 189 15.25 -21.22 -12.69
N THR A 190 15.25 -19.91 -12.91
CA THR A 190 15.81 -18.92 -11.97
C THR A 190 14.72 -18.09 -11.30
N ARG A 191 13.51 -18.06 -11.88
CA ARG A 191 12.38 -17.27 -11.40
C ARG A 191 11.06 -17.99 -11.63
N VAL A 192 10.12 -17.76 -10.72
CA VAL A 192 8.70 -18.06 -10.88
C VAL A 192 8.02 -16.81 -11.41
N VAL A 193 7.39 -16.90 -12.58
CA VAL A 193 6.68 -15.79 -13.22
C VAL A 193 5.18 -16.02 -13.11
N LEU A 194 4.47 -15.05 -12.56
CA LEU A 194 3.02 -15.05 -12.46
C LEU A 194 2.43 -14.63 -13.81
N CYS A 195 1.38 -15.33 -14.25
CA CYS A 195 0.59 -14.88 -15.39
C CYS A 195 0.02 -13.48 -15.14
N PRO A 196 -0.22 -12.65 -16.18
CA PRO A 196 -0.71 -11.28 -16.00
C PRO A 196 -1.95 -11.17 -15.10
N THR A 197 -2.96 -11.99 -15.35
CA THR A 197 -4.19 -12.07 -14.54
C THR A 197 -3.90 -12.35 -13.06
N THR A 198 -2.97 -13.27 -12.79
CA THR A 198 -2.55 -13.61 -11.44
C THR A 198 -1.72 -12.50 -10.81
N CYS A 199 -0.84 -11.86 -11.58
CA CYS A 199 -0.03 -10.77 -11.05
C CYS A 199 -0.89 -9.57 -10.67
N GLU A 200 -1.87 -9.20 -11.50
CA GLU A 200 -2.83 -8.15 -11.17
C GLU A 200 -3.64 -8.49 -9.91
N ALA A 201 -4.05 -9.76 -9.76
CA ALA A 201 -4.77 -10.23 -8.59
C ALA A 201 -3.94 -10.18 -7.30
N VAL A 202 -2.61 -10.20 -7.35
CA VAL A 202 -1.78 -10.10 -6.14
C VAL A 202 -1.32 -8.69 -5.81
N GLN A 203 -1.52 -7.72 -6.72
CA GLN A 203 -1.09 -6.35 -6.47
C GLN A 203 -1.83 -5.75 -5.27
N PRO A 204 -1.11 -5.07 -4.36
CA PRO A 204 -1.71 -4.52 -3.16
C PRO A 204 -2.86 -3.57 -3.51
N THR A 205 -3.96 -3.72 -2.79
CA THR A 205 -5.14 -2.87 -2.89
C THR A 205 -5.40 -2.27 -1.53
N ALA A 206 -5.72 -0.98 -1.46
CA ALA A 206 -5.94 -0.28 -0.18
C ALA A 206 -6.93 -1.05 0.72
N GLY A 207 -6.50 -1.36 1.95
CA GLY A 207 -7.31 -2.06 2.94
C GLY A 207 -7.38 -3.59 2.81
N ILE A 208 -6.75 -4.20 1.80
CA ILE A 208 -6.71 -5.67 1.63
C ILE A 208 -5.26 -6.15 1.71
N THR A 209 -5.00 -7.10 2.62
CA THR A 209 -3.68 -7.75 2.68
C THR A 209 -3.59 -8.78 1.56
N ARG A 210 -2.62 -8.61 0.67
CA ARG A 210 -2.29 -9.56 -0.41
C ARG A 210 -0.84 -10.06 -0.26
N GLY A 211 -0.56 -11.26 -0.72
CA GLY A 211 0.77 -11.88 -0.61
C GLY A 211 0.97 -13.02 -1.61
N VAL A 212 2.23 -13.35 -1.89
CA VAL A 212 2.62 -14.51 -2.69
C VAL A 212 3.58 -15.37 -1.88
N ASP A 213 3.23 -16.64 -1.72
CA ASP A 213 4.04 -17.63 -1.02
C ASP A 213 4.48 -18.72 -1.98
N VAL A 214 5.80 -18.88 -2.14
CA VAL A 214 6.40 -19.93 -2.95
C VAL A 214 6.95 -21.00 -2.03
N GLN A 215 6.30 -22.17 -2.00
CA GLN A 215 6.70 -23.29 -1.15
C GLN A 215 7.51 -24.31 -1.96
N PHE A 216 8.69 -24.64 -1.44
CA PHE A 216 9.60 -25.64 -2.01
C PHE A 216 9.52 -26.95 -1.21
N GLY A 217 9.39 -28.10 -1.89
CA GLY A 217 9.50 -29.43 -1.27
C GLY A 217 8.26 -30.35 -1.39
N CYS A 218 7.13 -29.85 -1.86
CA CYS A 218 5.93 -30.66 -2.17
C CYS A 218 5.73 -30.78 -3.68
N GLN A 219 5.32 -31.94 -4.20
CA GLN A 219 5.05 -32.13 -5.64
C GLN A 219 4.19 -31.01 -6.22
N THR A 220 4.64 -30.45 -7.34
CA THR A 220 3.93 -29.44 -8.13
C THR A 220 2.69 -30.09 -8.73
N LEU A 221 1.53 -29.50 -8.50
CA LEU A 221 0.29 -29.97 -9.12
C LEU A 221 -0.04 -29.09 -10.33
N PRO A 222 -0.13 -29.67 -11.54
CA PRO A 222 -0.58 -28.94 -12.73
C PRO A 222 -2.06 -28.58 -12.61
N ILE A 223 -2.49 -27.54 -13.33
CA ILE A 223 -3.91 -27.26 -13.58
C ILE A 223 -4.51 -28.20 -14.63
#